data_AF-A0A2H0Q7Q4-F1
#
_entry.id   AF-A0A2H0Q7Q4-F1
#
_cell.length_a   1.000
_cell.length_b   1.000
_cell.length_c   1.000
_cell.angle_alpha   90.00
_cell.angle_beta   90.00
_cell.angle_gamma   90.00
#
_symmetry.space_group_name_H-M   'P 1'
#
loop_
_entity.id
_entity.type
_entity.pdbx_description
1 polymer ?
#
loop_
_entity_poly.entity_id
_entity_poly.type
_entity_poly.pdbx_seq_one_letter_code
_entity_poly.pdbx_strand_id
1 'polypeptide(L)'
;MNTFTLYAFKSSVGINWDSPKALAASVVKNEALSYINGNKRLLGHVSINIKCGERNLITAMTSRGGETKRVVLNEHAGLGVLFHIFPGELESEEKLNNEIAKKRKNGQVHSVTYMISDQACDLMFNHYDNFVDKLGMHNYGFPVDTLAGEGAGCSAFGVSFLQAAKIADQKQLESWSGSVWVPKKYIGPYSSKKYIEADQEPYDHLEGGDDVKLIPLVLKPGKTKWATPNEEGAKFLSFYDPDTMYKWIEQMDKKWSTSSDYQKRSFNKSIDLVFDYRNR
;
A
#
# COMPACT_ATOMS: atom_id res chain seq x y z
N MET A 1 26.13 -10.27 -1.74
CA MET A 1 25.08 -10.33 -2.78
C MET A 1 23.99 -9.36 -2.39
N ASN A 2 23.65 -8.42 -3.28
CA ASN A 2 22.70 -7.36 -2.96
C ASN A 2 21.30 -7.71 -3.49
N THR A 3 20.29 -7.46 -2.67
CA THR A 3 18.91 -7.77 -3.01
C THR A 3 17.96 -6.71 -2.49
N PHE A 4 16.93 -6.43 -3.27
CA PHE A 4 15.72 -5.75 -2.82
C PHE A 4 14.56 -6.73 -2.86
N THR A 5 13.85 -6.93 -1.75
CA THR A 5 12.66 -7.79 -1.70
C THR A 5 11.44 -6.98 -1.32
N LEU A 6 10.39 -7.07 -2.11
CA LEU A 6 9.07 -6.54 -1.81
C LEU A 6 8.16 -7.69 -1.36
N TYR A 7 7.60 -7.59 -0.17
CA TYR A 7 6.64 -8.55 0.38
C TYR A 7 5.23 -8.02 0.22
N ALA A 8 4.40 -8.70 -0.58
CA ALA A 8 2.99 -8.38 -0.77
C ALA A 8 2.15 -9.27 0.14
N PHE A 9 1.41 -8.65 1.05
CA PHE A 9 0.49 -9.31 1.96
C PHE A 9 -0.93 -9.14 1.45
N LYS A 10 -1.69 -10.25 1.37
CA LYS A 10 -3.11 -10.16 1.02
C LYS A 10 -3.96 -9.71 2.21
N SER A 11 -5.02 -8.97 1.92
CA SER A 11 -6.14 -8.78 2.83
C SER A 11 -6.93 -10.08 3.00
N SER A 12 -7.85 -10.12 3.97
CA SER A 12 -8.62 -11.32 4.26
C SER A 12 -9.59 -11.69 3.13
N VAL A 13 -10.18 -10.71 2.45
CA VAL A 13 -11.15 -10.95 1.36
C VAL A 13 -10.85 -10.21 0.05
N GLY A 14 -9.76 -9.46 -0.01
CA GLY A 14 -9.45 -8.57 -1.13
C GLY A 14 -10.12 -7.20 -0.98
N ILE A 15 -9.55 -6.19 -1.64
CA ILE A 15 -10.20 -4.92 -1.94
C ILE A 15 -10.78 -4.92 -3.35
N ASN A 16 -11.99 -4.39 -3.50
CA ASN A 16 -12.67 -4.31 -4.79
C ASN A 16 -12.81 -2.86 -5.25
N TRP A 17 -12.13 -2.51 -6.33
CA TRP A 17 -12.13 -1.17 -6.92
C TRP A 17 -13.13 -0.98 -8.06
N ASP A 18 -14.06 -1.91 -8.32
CA ASP A 18 -14.99 -1.85 -9.47
C ASP A 18 -15.99 -0.69 -9.35
N SER A 19 -16.32 -0.28 -8.12
CA SER A 19 -17.23 0.84 -7.85
C SER A 19 -17.10 1.37 -6.41
N PRO A 20 -17.58 2.60 -6.13
CA PRO A 20 -17.63 3.15 -4.76
C PRO A 20 -18.27 2.20 -3.72
N LYS A 21 -19.41 1.60 -4.07
CA LYS A 21 -20.12 0.63 -3.22
C LYS A 21 -19.32 -0.65 -3.01
N ALA A 22 -18.71 -1.18 -4.07
CA ALA A 22 -17.92 -2.40 -3.97
C ALA A 22 -16.68 -2.20 -3.09
N LEU A 23 -16.03 -1.04 -3.22
CA LEU A 23 -14.92 -0.64 -2.36
C LEU A 23 -15.36 -0.58 -0.91
N ALA A 24 -16.40 0.22 -0.61
CA ALA A 24 -16.94 0.36 0.73
C ALA A 24 -17.33 -1.00 1.34
N ALA A 25 -18.01 -1.86 0.57
CA ALA A 25 -18.42 -3.19 1.02
C ALA A 25 -17.22 -4.10 1.31
N SER A 26 -16.18 -4.07 0.48
CA SER A 26 -14.96 -4.85 0.68
C SER A 26 -14.19 -4.40 1.93
N VAL A 27 -14.11 -3.08 2.18
CA VAL A 27 -13.48 -2.51 3.39
C VAL A 27 -14.24 -2.95 4.65
N VAL A 28 -15.57 -2.75 4.67
CA VAL A 28 -16.42 -3.16 5.81
C VAL A 28 -16.32 -4.66 6.09
N LYS A 29 -16.28 -5.49 5.04
CA LYS A 29 -16.13 -6.94 5.18
C LYS A 29 -14.76 -7.33 5.73
N ASN A 30 -13.69 -6.68 5.27
CA ASN A 30 -12.34 -6.90 5.81
C ASN A 30 -12.25 -6.49 7.29
N GLU A 31 -12.88 -5.39 7.70
CA GLU A 31 -12.96 -4.98 9.12
C GLU A 31 -13.66 -6.02 9.99
N ALA A 32 -14.85 -6.46 9.57
CA ALA A 32 -15.61 -7.47 10.31
C ALA A 32 -14.81 -8.78 10.49
N LEU A 33 -14.11 -9.23 9.44
CA LEU A 33 -13.30 -10.45 9.50
C LEU A 33 -11.99 -10.27 10.26
N SER A 34 -11.39 -9.09 10.24
CA SER A 34 -10.22 -8.76 11.05
C SER A 34 -10.54 -8.85 12.54
N TYR A 35 -11.70 -8.33 12.95
CA TYR A 35 -12.20 -8.44 14.32
C TYR A 35 -12.40 -9.91 14.75
N ILE A 36 -13.05 -10.73 13.92
CA ILE A 36 -13.33 -12.14 14.22
C ILE A 36 -12.05 -12.98 14.28
N ASN A 37 -11.11 -12.76 13.36
CA ASN A 37 -9.94 -13.62 13.21
C ASN A 37 -8.71 -13.14 14.01
N GLY A 38 -8.85 -12.06 14.80
CA GLY A 38 -7.74 -11.43 15.52
C GLY A 38 -6.62 -10.96 14.59
N ASN A 39 -6.92 -10.73 13.30
CA ASN A 39 -5.94 -10.27 12.33
C ASN A 39 -5.78 -8.76 12.50
N LYS A 40 -4.58 -8.31 12.89
CA LYS A 40 -4.34 -6.88 13.17
C LYS A 40 -4.41 -5.98 11.93
N ARG A 41 -4.27 -6.54 10.72
CA ARG A 41 -4.32 -5.77 9.46
C ARG A 41 -5.66 -5.96 8.76
N LEU A 42 -6.33 -4.83 8.52
CA LEU A 42 -7.59 -4.73 7.79
C LEU A 42 -7.39 -4.96 6.30
N LEU A 43 -6.36 -4.30 5.75
CA LEU A 43 -6.08 -4.26 4.33
C LEU A 43 -4.84 -5.09 4.01
N GLY A 44 -4.61 -5.29 2.72
CA GLY A 44 -3.33 -5.78 2.23
C GLY A 44 -2.21 -4.83 2.64
N HIS A 45 -0.98 -5.29 2.56
CA HIS A 45 0.17 -4.53 3.00
C HIS A 45 1.37 -4.81 2.13
N VAL A 46 2.33 -3.88 2.12
CA VAL A 46 3.62 -4.05 1.46
C VAL A 46 4.71 -3.68 2.44
N SER A 47 5.67 -4.58 2.60
CA SER A 47 6.93 -4.29 3.29
C SER A 47 8.10 -4.53 2.34
N ILE A 48 9.27 -3.99 2.69
CA ILE A 48 10.49 -4.15 1.92
C ILE A 48 11.61 -4.76 2.75
N ASN A 49 12.60 -5.32 2.06
CA ASN A 49 13.91 -5.64 2.58
C ASN A 49 14.97 -5.17 1.59
N ILE A 50 15.86 -4.27 1.98
CA ILE A 50 17.07 -3.92 1.23
C ILE A 50 18.25 -4.57 1.94
N LYS A 51 18.97 -5.45 1.24
CA LYS A 51 20.17 -6.11 1.75
C LYS A 51 21.35 -5.88 0.83
N CYS A 52 22.43 -5.29 1.34
CA CYS A 52 23.65 -5.02 0.58
C CYS A 52 24.89 -5.22 1.44
N GLY A 53 25.59 -6.33 1.22
CA GLY A 53 26.66 -6.76 2.13
C GLY A 53 26.12 -6.91 3.55
N GLU A 54 26.70 -6.15 4.48
CA GLU A 54 26.29 -6.09 5.90
C GLU A 54 25.13 -5.11 6.15
N ARG A 55 24.81 -4.21 5.22
CA ARG A 55 23.66 -3.29 5.36
C ARG A 55 22.36 -4.06 5.11
N ASN A 56 21.43 -3.99 6.06
CA ASN A 56 20.12 -4.63 5.96
C ASN A 56 19.05 -3.71 6.54
N LEU A 57 17.99 -3.47 5.78
CA LEU A 57 16.84 -2.68 6.22
C LEU A 57 15.56 -3.43 5.90
N ILE A 58 14.79 -3.79 6.91
CA ILE A 58 13.44 -4.34 6.77
C ILE A 58 12.46 -3.38 7.40
N THR A 59 11.58 -2.80 6.59
CA THR A 59 10.61 -1.82 7.08
C THR A 59 9.38 -1.73 6.17
N ALA A 60 8.39 -0.98 6.61
CA ALA A 60 7.14 -0.71 5.89
C ALA A 60 6.50 0.57 6.42
N MET A 61 5.71 1.24 5.59
CA MET A 61 4.89 2.37 6.02
C MET A 61 3.51 1.91 6.48
N THR A 62 3.07 2.41 7.63
CA THR A 62 1.73 2.18 8.18
C THR A 62 1.19 3.45 8.85
N SER A 63 -0.13 3.52 9.05
CA SER A 63 -0.73 4.52 9.94
C SER A 63 -0.45 4.15 11.40
N ARG A 64 -0.16 5.15 12.23
CA ARG A 64 -0.16 5.06 13.70
C ARG A 64 -1.60 4.82 14.19
N GLY A 65 -1.76 3.97 15.20
CA GLY A 65 -3.05 3.32 15.53
C GLY A 65 -4.24 4.24 15.83
N GLY A 66 -5.46 3.69 15.67
CA GLY A 66 -6.73 4.24 16.19
C GLY A 66 -7.48 5.18 15.25
N GLU A 67 -6.77 6.09 14.58
CA GLU A 67 -7.39 7.14 13.77
C GLU A 67 -8.02 6.61 12.48
N THR A 68 -7.39 5.68 11.78
CA THR A 68 -7.96 5.08 10.57
C THR A 68 -9.34 4.48 10.83
N LYS A 69 -9.53 3.82 11.99
CA LYS A 69 -10.85 3.29 12.38
C LYS A 69 -11.82 4.40 12.74
N ARG A 70 -11.37 5.44 13.45
CA ARG A 70 -12.17 6.63 13.79
C ARG A 70 -12.68 7.33 12.52
N VAL A 71 -11.78 7.69 11.60
CA VAL A 71 -12.11 8.39 10.35
C VAL A 71 -13.01 7.53 9.44
N VAL A 72 -12.68 6.24 9.26
CA VAL A 72 -13.44 5.33 8.39
C VAL A 72 -14.83 5.01 8.94
N LEU A 73 -14.97 4.79 10.25
CA LEU A 73 -16.20 4.24 10.84
C LEU A 73 -17.04 5.30 11.56
N ASN A 74 -16.42 6.26 12.24
CA ASN A 74 -17.11 7.14 13.18
C ASN A 74 -17.29 8.57 12.65
N GLU A 75 -16.39 9.05 11.80
CA GLU A 75 -16.35 10.47 11.42
C GLU A 75 -16.98 10.79 10.06
N HIS A 76 -17.77 9.84 9.54
CA HIS A 76 -18.55 10.05 8.33
C HIS A 76 -17.69 10.61 7.16
N ALA A 77 -16.42 10.21 7.07
CA ALA A 77 -15.52 10.64 6.00
C ALA A 77 -15.88 10.00 4.65
N GLY A 78 -16.60 8.88 4.65
CA GLY A 78 -16.96 8.15 3.43
C GLY A 78 -15.71 7.73 2.65
N LEU A 79 -15.66 8.11 1.37
CA LEU A 79 -14.46 7.96 0.53
C LEU A 79 -13.47 9.13 0.67
N GLY A 80 -13.75 10.12 1.52
CA GLY A 80 -12.81 11.17 1.91
C GLY A 80 -11.55 10.60 2.57
N VAL A 81 -11.66 9.42 3.20
CA VAL A 81 -10.51 8.65 3.72
C VAL A 81 -9.41 8.43 2.68
N LEU A 82 -9.76 8.33 1.38
CA LEU A 82 -8.80 8.14 0.30
C LEU A 82 -7.90 9.36 0.08
N PHE A 83 -8.32 10.53 0.57
CA PHE A 83 -7.62 11.80 0.46
C PHE A 83 -7.13 12.29 1.83
N HIS A 84 -7.25 11.45 2.87
CA HIS A 84 -6.81 11.78 4.22
C HIS A 84 -5.34 11.36 4.39
N ILE A 85 -4.52 12.27 4.93
CA ILE A 85 -3.18 11.95 5.45
C ILE A 85 -3.35 11.61 6.93
N PHE A 86 -2.95 10.40 7.30
CA PHE A 86 -2.92 9.91 8.66
C PHE A 86 -1.51 10.09 9.26
N PRO A 87 -1.39 10.20 10.59
CA PRO A 87 -0.11 10.05 11.26
C PRO A 87 0.48 8.69 10.89
N GLY A 88 1.70 8.72 10.38
CA GLY A 88 2.44 7.56 9.91
C GLY A 88 3.49 7.06 10.90
N GLU A 89 3.96 5.85 10.68
CA GLU A 89 5.19 5.33 11.26
C GLU A 89 5.85 4.29 10.33
N LEU A 90 7.16 4.12 10.51
CA LEU A 90 7.91 3.01 9.93
C LEU A 90 7.86 1.79 10.85
N GLU A 91 7.48 0.65 10.32
CA GLU A 91 7.44 -0.60 11.10
C GLU A 91 8.84 -1.15 11.33
N SER A 92 9.05 -1.72 12.53
CA SER A 92 10.31 -2.31 12.92
C SER A 92 10.58 -3.65 12.22
N GLU A 93 11.86 -3.93 12.02
CA GLU A 93 12.33 -5.19 11.44
C GLU A 93 11.83 -6.42 12.22
N GLU A 94 11.89 -6.40 13.55
CA GLU A 94 11.45 -7.52 14.40
C GLU A 94 9.97 -7.86 14.16
N LYS A 95 9.10 -6.84 14.15
CA LYS A 95 7.67 -7.02 13.92
C LYS A 95 7.39 -7.61 12.54
N LEU A 96 8.06 -7.08 11.51
CA LEU A 96 7.89 -7.53 10.13
C LEU A 96 8.44 -8.94 9.91
N ASN A 97 9.61 -9.27 10.44
CA ASN A 97 10.18 -10.61 10.32
C ASN A 97 9.25 -11.66 10.95
N ASN A 98 8.71 -11.37 12.14
CA ASN A 98 7.75 -12.24 12.80
C ASN A 98 6.46 -12.41 11.98
N GLU A 99 5.93 -11.32 11.42
CA GLU A 99 4.72 -11.36 10.59
C GLU A 99 4.94 -12.12 9.27
N ILE A 100 6.04 -11.84 8.56
CA ILE A 100 6.43 -12.52 7.31
C ILE A 100 6.56 -14.02 7.57
N ALA A 101 7.30 -14.41 8.61
CA ALA A 101 7.49 -15.82 8.95
C ALA A 101 6.15 -16.53 9.23
N LYS A 102 5.24 -15.90 9.99
CA LYS A 102 3.91 -16.43 10.28
C LYS A 102 3.06 -16.57 9.02
N LYS A 103 2.95 -15.50 8.23
CA LYS A 103 2.12 -15.44 7.02
C LYS A 103 2.68 -16.27 5.87
N ARG A 104 3.98 -16.61 5.90
CA ARG A 104 4.55 -17.51 4.91
C ARG A 104 3.97 -18.93 5.00
N LYS A 105 3.70 -19.40 6.22
CA LYS A 105 3.20 -20.77 6.48
C LYS A 105 1.87 -21.07 5.78
N ASN A 106 1.01 -20.07 5.64
CA ASN A 106 -0.33 -20.21 5.08
C ASN A 106 -0.51 -19.51 3.72
N GLY A 107 0.56 -18.99 3.12
CA GLY A 107 0.48 -18.31 1.82
C GLY A 107 -0.31 -17.00 1.93
N GLN A 108 -0.14 -16.25 3.01
CA GLN A 108 -0.73 -14.92 3.18
C GLN A 108 0.23 -13.79 2.80
N VAL A 109 1.47 -14.14 2.44
CA VAL A 109 2.46 -13.21 1.92
C VAL A 109 3.19 -13.89 0.77
N HIS A 110 3.42 -13.14 -0.31
CA HIS A 110 4.30 -13.53 -1.40
C HIS A 110 5.34 -12.45 -1.58
N SER A 111 6.43 -12.73 -2.31
CA SER A 111 7.46 -11.73 -2.53
C SER A 111 7.98 -11.68 -3.95
N VAL A 112 8.57 -10.53 -4.27
CA VAL A 112 9.39 -10.32 -5.44
C VAL A 112 10.76 -9.88 -4.96
N THR A 113 11.79 -10.63 -5.32
CA THR A 113 13.18 -10.32 -5.00
C THR A 113 13.91 -9.89 -6.27
N TYR A 114 14.57 -8.76 -6.23
CA TYR A 114 15.43 -8.25 -7.29
C TYR A 114 16.88 -8.42 -6.82
N MET A 115 17.71 -9.10 -7.61
CA MET A 115 19.15 -9.03 -7.46
C MET A 115 19.60 -7.70 -8.06
N ILE A 116 20.23 -6.85 -7.26
CA ILE A 116 20.52 -5.45 -7.63
C ILE A 116 22.02 -5.19 -7.66
N SER A 117 22.43 -4.16 -8.40
CA SER A 117 23.82 -3.67 -8.42
C SER A 117 24.17 -2.92 -7.12
N ASP A 118 25.46 -2.64 -6.90
CA ASP A 118 25.90 -1.76 -5.80
C ASP A 118 25.32 -0.34 -5.96
N GLN A 119 25.28 0.18 -7.20
CA GLN A 119 24.69 1.50 -7.47
C GLN A 119 23.20 1.55 -7.12
N ALA A 120 22.42 0.53 -7.52
CA ALA A 120 21.00 0.46 -7.16
C ALA A 120 20.81 0.39 -5.64
N CYS A 121 21.70 -0.32 -4.95
CA CYS A 121 21.70 -0.33 -3.49
C CYS A 121 21.89 1.07 -2.87
N ASP A 122 22.91 1.80 -3.33
CA ASP A 122 23.20 3.13 -2.80
C ASP A 122 22.04 4.10 -3.08
N LEU A 123 21.42 4.03 -4.26
CA LEU A 123 20.23 4.81 -4.57
C LEU A 123 19.05 4.50 -3.64
N MET A 124 18.85 3.23 -3.27
CA MET A 124 17.78 2.83 -2.35
C MET A 124 18.03 3.33 -0.92
N PHE A 125 19.26 3.21 -0.42
CA PHE A 125 19.59 3.73 0.91
C PHE A 125 19.51 5.26 0.94
N ASN A 126 20.03 5.95 -0.07
CA ASN A 126 19.89 7.41 -0.17
C ASN A 126 18.42 7.85 -0.22
N HIS A 127 17.56 7.09 -0.90
CA HIS A 127 16.11 7.33 -0.92
C HIS A 127 15.48 7.15 0.47
N TYR A 128 15.86 6.09 1.19
CA TYR A 128 15.40 5.88 2.56
C TYR A 128 15.84 7.00 3.50
N ASP A 129 17.13 7.38 3.46
CA ASP A 129 17.68 8.44 4.29
C ASP A 129 16.99 9.77 4.00
N ASN A 130 16.77 10.11 2.71
CA ASN A 130 16.02 11.30 2.33
C ASN A 130 14.57 11.30 2.85
N PHE A 131 13.91 10.15 2.77
CA PHE A 131 12.55 9.98 3.28
C PHE A 131 12.47 10.20 4.79
N VAL A 132 13.48 9.72 5.54
CA VAL A 132 13.60 9.94 6.99
C VAL A 132 13.92 11.39 7.31
N ASP A 133 14.91 11.98 6.63
CA ASP A 133 15.35 13.36 6.85
C ASP A 133 14.24 14.39 6.60
N LYS A 134 13.33 14.08 5.66
CA LYS A 134 12.16 14.92 5.34
C LYS A 134 10.94 14.63 6.20
N LEU A 135 11.08 13.77 7.22
CA LEU A 135 10.00 13.39 8.12
C LEU A 135 8.84 12.68 7.40
N GLY A 136 9.12 12.03 6.27
CA GLY A 136 8.12 11.30 5.48
C GLY A 136 7.45 10.18 6.27
N MET A 137 8.14 9.62 7.27
CA MET A 137 7.58 8.58 8.13
C MET A 137 6.34 9.03 8.91
N HIS A 138 6.13 10.34 9.13
CA HIS A 138 4.97 10.86 9.85
C HIS A 138 3.70 10.94 9.01
N ASN A 139 3.77 10.67 7.71
CA ASN A 139 2.69 10.92 6.76
C ASN A 139 2.28 9.65 6.02
N TYR A 140 1.14 9.06 6.41
CA TYR A 140 0.60 7.86 5.79
C TYR A 140 -0.68 8.17 5.00
N GLY A 141 -0.74 7.80 3.73
CA GLY A 141 -1.93 8.01 2.90
C GLY A 141 -1.60 8.00 1.41
N PHE A 142 -2.62 8.20 0.58
CA PHE A 142 -2.44 8.37 -0.87
C PHE A 142 -1.97 9.77 -1.30
N PRO A 143 -2.40 10.90 -0.69
CA PRO A 143 -2.14 12.23 -1.25
C PRO A 143 -0.79 12.81 -0.80
N VAL A 144 0.28 12.03 -0.95
CA VAL A 144 1.66 12.39 -0.60
C VAL A 144 2.61 11.99 -1.71
N ASP A 145 3.63 12.80 -1.99
CA ASP A 145 4.67 12.44 -2.94
C ASP A 145 5.77 11.62 -2.26
N THR A 146 5.72 10.30 -2.47
CA THR A 146 6.68 9.37 -1.88
C THR A 146 8.09 9.52 -2.45
N LEU A 147 8.25 9.87 -3.73
CA LEU A 147 9.57 10.09 -4.31
C LEU A 147 10.19 11.39 -3.81
N ALA A 148 9.38 12.40 -3.52
CA ALA A 148 9.82 13.62 -2.86
C ALA A 148 10.04 13.46 -1.35
N GLY A 149 9.74 12.31 -0.75
CA GLY A 149 9.97 12.02 0.67
C GLY A 149 8.89 12.58 1.62
N GLU A 150 7.70 12.91 1.11
CA GLU A 150 6.67 13.61 1.88
C GLU A 150 5.79 12.69 2.73
N GLY A 151 5.88 11.39 2.50
CA GLY A 151 4.97 10.39 3.05
C GLY A 151 4.72 9.25 2.08
N ALA A 152 4.00 8.22 2.53
CA ALA A 152 3.61 7.14 1.66
C ALA A 152 2.44 6.29 2.20
N GLY A 153 1.65 5.76 1.28
CA GLY A 153 0.92 4.50 1.51
C GLY A 153 1.88 3.30 1.42
N CYS A 154 1.52 2.16 2.02
CA CYS A 154 2.41 1.00 2.10
C CYS A 154 2.96 0.52 0.74
N SER A 155 2.11 0.39 -0.29
CA SER A 155 2.56 -0.03 -1.62
C SER A 155 3.38 1.03 -2.34
N ALA A 156 2.98 2.31 -2.25
CA ALA A 156 3.72 3.41 -2.85
C ALA A 156 5.13 3.52 -2.24
N PHE A 157 5.25 3.29 -0.93
CA PHE A 157 6.53 3.18 -0.24
C PHE A 157 7.41 2.12 -0.88
N GLY A 158 6.93 0.87 -1.02
CA GLY A 158 7.71 -0.20 -1.63
C GLY A 158 8.07 0.05 -3.10
N VAL A 159 7.15 0.59 -3.89
CA VAL A 159 7.39 0.91 -5.31
C VAL A 159 8.41 2.04 -5.48
N SER A 160 8.43 3.02 -4.57
CA SER A 160 9.34 4.17 -4.66
C SER A 160 10.81 3.76 -4.67
N PHE A 161 11.19 2.66 -4.01
CA PHE A 161 12.56 2.13 -4.06
C PHE A 161 12.95 1.60 -5.43
N LEU A 162 12.03 0.93 -6.13
CA LEU A 162 12.27 0.48 -7.51
C LEU A 162 12.46 1.67 -8.46
N GLN A 163 11.67 2.73 -8.26
CA GLN A 163 11.74 3.95 -9.04
C GLN A 163 13.03 4.74 -8.75
N ALA A 164 13.38 4.93 -7.47
CA ALA A 164 14.60 5.61 -7.05
C ALA A 164 15.87 4.90 -7.55
N ALA A 165 15.87 3.57 -7.53
CA ALA A 165 16.94 2.74 -8.06
C ALA A 165 16.92 2.58 -9.59
N LYS A 166 15.93 3.16 -10.28
CA LYS A 166 15.77 3.09 -11.74
C LYS A 166 15.63 1.66 -12.29
N ILE A 167 15.09 0.75 -11.49
CA ILE A 167 14.83 -0.64 -11.86
C ILE A 167 13.34 -0.97 -11.96
N ALA A 168 12.47 0.03 -11.85
CA ALA A 168 11.04 -0.15 -12.04
C ALA A 168 10.72 -0.59 -13.49
N ASP A 169 10.06 -1.74 -13.63
CA ASP A 169 9.52 -2.20 -14.91
C ASP A 169 8.11 -1.63 -15.12
N GLN A 170 7.91 -0.92 -16.23
CA GLN A 170 6.66 -0.19 -16.48
C GLN A 170 5.45 -1.14 -16.57
N LYS A 171 5.58 -2.30 -17.21
CA LYS A 171 4.48 -3.28 -17.33
C LYS A 171 4.10 -3.87 -15.98
N GLN A 172 5.11 -4.10 -15.13
CA GLN A 172 4.90 -4.52 -13.75
C GLN A 172 4.18 -3.43 -12.95
N LEU A 173 4.63 -2.18 -13.02
CA LEU A 173 3.98 -1.06 -12.33
C LEU A 173 2.52 -0.89 -12.76
N GLU A 174 2.24 -0.93 -14.06
CA GLU A 174 0.88 -0.88 -14.60
C GLU A 174 -0.01 -2.00 -14.04
N SER A 175 0.55 -3.22 -13.95
CA SER A 175 -0.15 -4.39 -13.41
C SER A 175 -0.44 -4.29 -11.91
N TRP A 176 0.28 -3.44 -11.17
CA TRP A 176 0.12 -3.22 -9.73
C TRP A 176 -0.72 -1.99 -9.40
N SER A 177 -0.91 -1.12 -10.38
CA SER A 177 -1.53 0.19 -10.21
C SER A 177 -3.02 0.18 -10.55
N GLY A 178 -3.74 1.15 -10.00
CA GLY A 178 -5.11 1.47 -10.37
C GLY A 178 -5.32 2.99 -10.37
N SER A 179 -6.42 3.41 -10.98
CA SER A 179 -6.87 4.79 -10.87
C SER A 179 -8.39 4.90 -10.94
N VAL A 180 -8.94 5.88 -10.23
CA VAL A 180 -10.38 6.15 -10.18
C VAL A 180 -10.64 7.64 -10.07
N TRP A 181 -11.80 8.07 -10.57
CA TRP A 181 -12.38 9.37 -10.25
C TRP A 181 -13.44 9.17 -9.17
N VAL A 182 -13.18 9.69 -7.98
CA VAL A 182 -14.09 9.58 -6.83
C VAL A 182 -15.17 10.65 -6.94
N PRO A 183 -16.47 10.28 -7.00
CA PRO A 183 -17.56 11.26 -7.08
C PRO A 183 -17.63 12.14 -5.82
N LYS A 184 -17.79 13.47 -5.99
CA LYS A 184 -17.87 14.45 -4.89
C LYS A 184 -18.83 14.02 -3.77
N LYS A 185 -20.01 13.51 -4.14
CA LYS A 185 -21.07 13.07 -3.21
C LYS A 185 -20.68 11.90 -2.29
N TYR A 186 -19.55 11.24 -2.55
CA TYR A 186 -19.02 10.17 -1.69
C TYR A 186 -17.78 10.60 -0.92
N ILE A 187 -17.31 11.84 -1.10
CA ILE A 187 -16.16 12.42 -0.41
C ILE A 187 -16.69 13.24 0.76
N GLY A 188 -16.67 12.63 1.96
CA GLY A 188 -16.91 13.35 3.20
C GLY A 188 -15.65 14.09 3.67
N PRO A 189 -15.65 14.56 4.92
CA PRO A 189 -14.55 15.34 5.47
C PRO A 189 -13.21 14.58 5.53
N TYR A 190 -12.09 15.26 5.27
CA TYR A 190 -10.74 14.72 5.33
C TYR A 190 -9.68 15.82 5.60
N SER A 191 -8.43 15.44 5.83
CA SER A 191 -7.29 16.37 5.96
C SER A 191 -6.18 15.98 5.00
N SER A 192 -5.70 16.90 4.17
CA SER A 192 -4.46 16.71 3.40
C SER A 192 -3.23 17.36 4.05
N LYS A 193 -3.34 17.77 5.32
CA LYS A 193 -2.26 18.45 6.01
C LYS A 193 -1.22 17.44 6.49
N LYS A 194 0.04 17.73 6.19
CA LYS A 194 1.19 16.90 6.58
C LYS A 194 1.53 17.11 8.06
N TYR A 195 1.95 16.02 8.69
CA TYR A 195 2.47 15.93 10.04
C TYR A 195 3.96 16.21 10.01
N ILE A 196 4.43 16.99 11.00
CA ILE A 196 5.84 17.36 11.15
C ILE A 196 6.45 16.83 12.45
N GLU A 197 5.65 16.25 13.35
CA GLU A 197 6.12 15.62 14.58
C GLU A 197 5.47 14.25 14.75
N ALA A 198 6.18 13.33 15.40
CA ALA A 198 5.73 11.94 15.56
C ALA A 198 4.45 11.82 16.39
N ASP A 199 4.29 12.65 17.41
CA ASP A 199 3.21 12.68 18.40
C ASP A 199 2.22 13.83 18.20
N GLN A 200 2.31 14.52 17.05
CA GLN A 200 1.36 15.55 16.72
C GLN A 200 -0.06 14.97 16.70
N GLU A 201 -0.99 15.70 17.34
CA GLU A 201 -2.39 15.31 17.32
C GLU A 201 -2.92 15.24 15.89
N PRO A 202 -3.79 14.27 15.60
CA PRO A 202 -4.54 14.18 14.35
C PRO A 202 -5.17 15.50 13.91
N TYR A 203 -5.09 15.81 12.62
CA TYR A 203 -5.84 16.93 12.07
C TYR A 203 -7.30 16.54 11.84
N ASP A 204 -8.21 17.16 12.58
CA ASP A 204 -9.64 17.00 12.32
C ASP A 204 -10.06 17.81 11.07
N HIS A 205 -10.56 17.10 10.06
CA HIS A 205 -11.46 17.56 8.99
C HIS A 205 -11.28 19.00 8.47
N LEU A 206 -10.12 19.29 7.86
CA LEU A 206 -9.82 20.62 7.29
C LEU A 206 -10.41 20.84 5.89
N GLU A 207 -10.83 19.77 5.23
CA GLU A 207 -11.34 19.77 3.87
C GLU A 207 -12.50 18.76 3.71
N GLY A 208 -13.21 18.84 2.58
CA GLY A 208 -14.37 17.99 2.31
C GLY A 208 -15.69 18.69 2.66
N GLY A 209 -16.78 18.14 2.12
CA GLY A 209 -18.13 18.69 2.28
C GLY A 209 -18.90 17.98 3.39
N ASP A 210 -20.20 17.75 3.15
CA ASP A 210 -21.12 17.13 4.10
C ASP A 210 -20.67 15.72 4.57
N ASP A 211 -21.18 15.32 5.72
CA ASP A 211 -21.02 13.97 6.28
C ASP A 211 -21.42 12.86 5.28
N VAL A 212 -20.51 11.93 5.02
CA VAL A 212 -20.73 10.74 4.18
C VAL A 212 -20.48 9.47 4.99
N LYS A 213 -21.55 8.75 5.33
CA LYS A 213 -21.43 7.45 6.01
C LYS A 213 -21.15 6.32 5.01
N LEU A 214 -20.22 5.42 5.35
CA LEU A 214 -19.93 4.24 4.51
C LEU A 214 -21.08 3.23 4.47
N ILE A 215 -21.80 3.01 5.59
CA ILE A 215 -22.87 2.00 5.64
C ILE A 215 -24.03 2.32 4.66
N PRO A 216 -24.58 3.55 4.59
CA PRO A 216 -25.54 3.92 3.55
C PRO A 216 -25.02 3.73 2.12
N LEU A 217 -23.73 3.96 1.86
CA LEU A 217 -23.12 3.68 0.56
C LEU A 217 -23.15 2.18 0.23
N VAL A 218 -22.87 1.32 1.21
CA VAL A 218 -22.95 -0.15 1.08
C VAL A 218 -24.39 -0.62 0.84
N LEU A 219 -25.36 -0.03 1.54
CA LEU A 219 -26.78 -0.42 1.45
C LEU A 219 -27.53 0.21 0.27
N LYS A 220 -26.90 1.13 -0.47
CA LYS A 220 -27.53 1.86 -1.58
C LYS A 220 -28.09 0.91 -2.65
N PRO A 221 -29.35 1.04 -3.09
CA PRO A 221 -29.90 0.20 -4.15
C PRO A 221 -29.20 0.44 -5.49
N GLY A 222 -29.06 -0.62 -6.28
CA GLY A 222 -28.41 -0.58 -7.59
C GLY A 222 -26.88 -0.59 -7.57
N LYS A 223 -26.27 -0.39 -8.74
CA LYS A 223 -24.83 -0.25 -8.93
C LYS A 223 -24.43 1.21 -8.80
N THR A 224 -23.41 1.50 -8.01
CA THR A 224 -22.72 2.80 -8.06
C THR A 224 -21.67 2.78 -9.16
N LYS A 225 -21.30 3.95 -9.68
CA LYS A 225 -20.19 4.10 -10.62
C LYS A 225 -19.20 5.11 -10.06
N TRP A 226 -17.93 4.91 -10.40
CA TRP A 226 -16.94 5.99 -10.31
C TRP A 226 -17.38 7.16 -11.19
N ALA A 227 -16.88 8.34 -10.86
CA ALA A 227 -17.10 9.53 -11.65
C ALA A 227 -16.34 9.44 -12.97
N THR A 228 -16.58 10.41 -13.84
CA THR A 228 -15.76 10.64 -15.05
C THR A 228 -14.89 11.89 -14.83
N PRO A 229 -13.82 12.09 -15.63
CA PRO A 229 -12.94 13.26 -15.50
C PRO A 229 -13.66 14.62 -15.57
N ASN A 230 -14.84 14.67 -16.21
CA ASN A 230 -15.61 15.90 -16.43
C ASN A 230 -16.75 16.07 -15.41
N GLU A 231 -16.91 15.15 -14.45
CA GLU A 231 -17.95 15.28 -13.42
C GLU A 231 -17.53 16.31 -12.38
N GLU A 232 -18.39 17.30 -12.12
CA GLU A 232 -18.07 18.43 -11.25
C GLU A 232 -17.68 17.98 -9.84
N GLY A 233 -16.51 18.44 -9.38
CA GLY A 233 -15.97 18.15 -8.06
C GLY A 233 -15.52 16.70 -7.84
N ALA A 234 -15.48 15.87 -8.89
CA ALA A 234 -14.83 14.57 -8.81
C ALA A 234 -13.32 14.74 -8.54
N LYS A 235 -12.74 13.82 -7.77
CA LYS A 235 -11.32 13.83 -7.44
C LYS A 235 -10.61 12.61 -8.02
N PHE A 236 -9.50 12.83 -8.70
CA PHE A 236 -8.66 11.77 -9.22
C PHE A 236 -7.83 11.14 -8.11
N LEU A 237 -7.72 9.81 -8.15
CA LEU A 237 -6.84 9.04 -7.29
C LEU A 237 -6.10 8.01 -8.16
N SER A 238 -4.78 7.97 -8.04
CA SER A 238 -3.96 6.87 -8.53
C SER A 238 -3.28 6.18 -7.34
N PHE A 239 -3.13 4.86 -7.42
CA PHE A 239 -2.64 4.07 -6.30
C PHE A 239 -1.97 2.78 -6.78
N TYR A 240 -1.17 2.19 -5.90
CA TYR A 240 -0.72 0.80 -5.99
C TYR A 240 -1.48 -0.05 -4.98
N ASP A 241 -1.98 -1.22 -5.39
CA ASP A 241 -2.82 -2.07 -4.54
C ASP A 241 -2.07 -3.34 -4.10
N PRO A 242 -1.81 -3.53 -2.79
CA PRO A 242 -1.14 -4.74 -2.28
C PRO A 242 -1.82 -6.05 -2.70
N ASP A 243 -3.16 -6.07 -2.78
CA ASP A 243 -3.89 -7.28 -3.17
C ASP A 243 -3.67 -7.62 -4.64
N THR A 244 -3.58 -6.60 -5.49
CA THR A 244 -3.23 -6.75 -6.89
C THR A 244 -1.77 -7.19 -7.06
N MET A 245 -0.83 -6.64 -6.28
CA MET A 245 0.57 -7.09 -6.26
C MET A 245 0.69 -8.57 -5.85
N TYR A 246 -0.01 -8.97 -4.80
CA TYR A 246 -0.06 -10.36 -4.35
C TYR A 246 -0.62 -11.29 -5.44
N LYS A 247 -1.74 -10.91 -6.07
CA LYS A 247 -2.35 -11.70 -7.17
C LYS A 247 -1.47 -11.76 -8.40
N TRP A 248 -0.75 -10.69 -8.71
CA TRP A 248 0.21 -10.65 -9.81
C TRP A 248 1.30 -11.71 -9.61
N ILE A 249 1.82 -11.86 -8.39
CA ILE A 249 2.80 -12.92 -8.06
C ILE A 249 2.20 -14.32 -8.31
N GLU A 250 0.96 -14.58 -7.86
CA GLU A 250 0.29 -15.88 -8.12
C GLU A 250 0.05 -16.14 -9.61
N GLN A 251 -0.25 -15.10 -10.40
CA GLN A 251 -0.46 -15.23 -11.84
C GLN A 251 0.85 -15.50 -12.58
N MET A 252 1.92 -14.81 -12.20
CA MET A 252 3.27 -15.06 -12.71
C MET A 252 3.73 -16.48 -12.36
N ASP A 253 3.45 -16.95 -11.15
CA ASP A 253 3.78 -18.32 -10.76
C ASP A 253 3.14 -19.38 -11.67
N LYS A 254 1.86 -19.20 -12.00
CA LYS A 254 1.13 -20.10 -12.93
C LYS A 254 1.72 -20.13 -14.34
N LYS A 255 2.41 -19.06 -14.75
CA LYS A 255 3.05 -18.94 -16.07
C LYS A 255 4.55 -19.28 -16.04
N TRP A 256 5.10 -19.63 -14.88
CA TRP A 256 6.56 -19.73 -14.69
C TRP A 256 7.24 -20.74 -15.61
N SER A 257 6.59 -21.87 -15.93
CA SER A 257 7.16 -22.88 -16.83
C SER A 257 7.44 -22.37 -18.24
N THR A 258 6.98 -21.17 -18.60
CA THR A 258 7.19 -20.55 -19.92
C THR A 258 8.02 -19.26 -19.88
N SER A 259 8.66 -18.90 -18.75
CA SER A 259 9.44 -17.66 -18.64
C SER A 259 10.92 -17.90 -18.29
N SER A 260 11.81 -17.28 -19.05
CA SER A 260 13.25 -17.19 -18.76
C SER A 260 13.65 -16.00 -17.87
N ASP A 261 12.68 -15.14 -17.52
CA ASP A 261 12.98 -13.79 -17.02
C ASP A 261 13.15 -13.72 -15.49
N TYR A 262 12.75 -14.78 -14.77
CA TYR A 262 12.86 -14.88 -13.32
C TYR A 262 12.97 -16.33 -12.84
N GLN A 263 13.59 -16.49 -11.68
CA GLN A 263 13.62 -17.75 -10.93
C GLN A 263 12.49 -17.79 -9.91
N LYS A 264 12.09 -18.99 -9.49
CA LYS A 264 11.10 -19.19 -8.43
C LYS A 264 11.76 -19.79 -7.20
N ARG A 265 11.45 -19.24 -6.03
CA ARG A 265 11.68 -19.86 -4.72
C ARG A 265 10.34 -20.08 -4.02
N SER A 266 10.27 -21.12 -3.20
CA SER A 266 9.09 -21.42 -2.40
C SER A 266 9.45 -21.45 -0.92
N PHE A 267 8.61 -20.81 -0.10
CA PHE A 267 8.72 -20.80 1.36
C PHE A 267 7.39 -21.26 1.96
N ASN A 268 7.26 -22.56 2.26
CA ASN A 268 5.98 -23.20 2.56
C ASN A 268 4.96 -22.97 1.44
N LYS A 269 3.82 -22.34 1.73
CA LYS A 269 2.77 -21.99 0.76
C LYS A 269 3.02 -20.65 0.07
N SER A 270 4.15 -20.01 0.33
CA SER A 270 4.48 -18.70 -0.23
C SER A 270 5.46 -18.79 -1.37
N ILE A 271 5.28 -17.93 -2.34
CA ILE A 271 6.10 -17.85 -3.55
C ILE A 271 6.97 -16.62 -3.46
N ASP A 272 8.20 -16.74 -3.97
CA ASP A 272 9.11 -15.63 -4.19
C ASP A 272 9.64 -15.69 -5.62
N LEU A 273 9.41 -14.61 -6.38
CA LEU A 273 9.90 -14.47 -7.74
C LEU A 273 11.19 -13.67 -7.74
N VAL A 274 12.27 -14.26 -8.24
CA VAL A 274 13.61 -13.68 -8.20
C VAL A 274 14.02 -13.20 -9.58
N PHE A 275 14.20 -11.90 -9.74
CA PHE A 275 14.63 -11.28 -10.97
C PHE A 275 16.08 -10.83 -10.89
N ASP A 276 16.85 -11.01 -11.97
CA ASP A 276 18.24 -10.53 -12.04
C ASP A 276 18.33 -9.16 -12.72
N TYR A 277 18.57 -8.12 -11.93
CA TYR A 277 18.65 -6.73 -12.36
C TYR A 277 20.06 -6.15 -12.17
N ARG A 278 21.08 -7.00 -11.93
CA ARG A 278 22.46 -6.53 -11.66
C ARG A 278 23.10 -5.79 -12.84
N ASN A 279 22.64 -6.04 -14.06
CA ASN A 279 23.19 -5.50 -15.31
C ASN A 279 22.24 -4.52 -16.02
N ARG A 280 21.19 -4.03 -15.35
CA ARG A 280 20.26 -3.05 -15.91
C ARG A 280 20.61 -1.64 -15.49
#